data_AF-A0A8J7UFD2-F1
#
_entry.id   AF-A0A8J7UFD2-F1
#
_cell.length_a   1.000
_cell.length_b   1.000
_cell.length_c   1.000
_cell.angle_alpha   90.00
_cell.angle_beta   90.00
_cell.angle_gamma   90.00
#
_symmetry.space_group_name_H-M   'P 1'
#
loop_
_entity.id
_entity.type
_entity.pdbx_description
1 polymer ?
#
loop_
_entity_poly.entity_id
_entity_poly.type
_entity_poly.pdbx_seq_one_letter_code
_entity_poly.pdbx_strand_id
1 'polypeptide(L)'
;FPKAGVPVFLIDRREPGLMEILDEWGEKLDACRKVHSLAVDWAPSLPKRRSTVKRLPDQHVAASLPRGKETRPSRTMVTGLWMSMNAVSAVSKTVMPHICWWLPPVIWPEETDVWMRLILRARRAGSTMFVCNAPWQHAFFQPGASLPDVHLTAGPFCNVANPASVALLARMGFEAAFASPELSSEDYLDLPRKSILPLGMVLSGYWPVGISRFGLNQVKPNTPFFSPKGEAFWARNYGSNLWIYPAWPLDISPHKQELEAAGYAFFARLDENLPRTMPPVRRTSAFNWNGALL
;
A
#
# COMPACT_ATOMS: atom_id res chain seq x y z
N PHE A 1 -6.43 -14.60 26.07
CA PHE A 1 -5.38 -13.62 25.70
C PHE A 1 -4.40 -13.48 26.85
N PRO A 2 -3.09 -13.31 26.59
CA PRO A 2 -2.10 -13.10 27.65
C PRO A 2 -2.44 -11.85 28.48
N LYS A 3 -2.17 -11.87 29.78
CA LYS A 3 -2.42 -10.74 30.68
C LYS A 3 -1.42 -9.60 30.40
N ALA A 4 -1.85 -8.35 30.65
CA ALA A 4 -0.98 -7.18 30.55
C ALA A 4 0.24 -7.34 31.47
N GLY A 5 1.44 -7.05 30.96
CA GLY A 5 2.71 -7.17 31.71
C GLY A 5 3.39 -8.54 31.65
N VAL A 6 2.84 -9.51 30.91
CA VAL A 6 3.56 -10.76 30.62
C VAL A 6 4.69 -10.45 29.63
N PRO A 7 5.96 -10.73 29.96
CA PRO A 7 7.06 -10.54 29.04
C PRO A 7 6.84 -11.40 27.79
N VAL A 8 6.70 -10.74 26.65
CA VAL A 8 6.66 -11.40 25.35
C VAL A 8 8.11 -11.47 24.87
N PHE A 9 8.68 -12.68 24.89
CA PHE A 9 10.00 -12.92 24.35
C PHE A 9 9.90 -12.88 22.82
N LEU A 10 10.56 -11.88 22.21
CA LEU A 10 10.97 -11.98 20.82
C LEU A 10 11.98 -13.11 20.79
N ILE A 11 11.60 -14.26 20.21
CA ILE A 11 12.50 -15.39 20.00
C ILE A 11 13.68 -14.83 19.21
N ASP A 12 14.83 -14.75 19.88
CA ASP A 12 16.08 -14.44 19.20
C ASP A 12 16.33 -15.60 18.24
N ARG A 13 16.57 -15.29 16.96
CA ARG A 13 16.73 -16.33 15.91
C ARG A 13 18.04 -17.11 16.06
N ARG A 14 18.71 -17.01 17.21
CA ARG A 14 19.99 -17.61 17.57
C ARG A 14 19.96 -18.23 18.96
N GLU A 15 18.79 -18.60 19.47
CA GLU A 15 18.73 -19.38 20.71
C GLU A 15 19.49 -20.70 20.53
N PRO A 16 20.31 -21.13 21.50
CA PRO A 16 21.13 -22.33 21.38
C PRO A 16 20.35 -23.58 20.96
N GLY A 17 19.12 -23.75 21.49
CA GLY A 17 18.25 -24.87 21.12
C GLY A 17 17.77 -24.84 19.67
N LEU A 18 17.60 -23.66 19.05
CA LEU A 18 17.29 -23.56 17.63
C LEU A 18 18.51 -23.95 16.77
N MET A 19 19.72 -23.59 17.21
CA MET A 19 20.95 -23.99 16.53
C MET A 19 21.15 -25.51 16.61
N GLU A 20 20.90 -26.14 17.76
CA GLU A 20 20.95 -27.59 17.91
C GLU A 20 19.96 -28.31 16.98
N ILE A 21 18.73 -27.79 16.86
CA ILE A 21 17.74 -28.31 15.92
C ILE A 21 18.23 -28.13 14.48
N LEU A 22 18.75 -26.94 14.13
CA LEU A 22 19.27 -26.70 12.78
C LEU A 22 20.44 -27.62 12.43
N ASP A 23 21.33 -27.90 13.39
CA ASP A 23 22.46 -28.81 13.22
C ASP A 23 21.99 -30.25 13.05
N GLU A 24 21.05 -30.73 13.89
CA GLU A 24 20.45 -32.07 13.75
C GLU A 24 19.77 -32.25 12.38
N TRP A 25 19.03 -31.25 11.92
CA TRP A 25 18.39 -31.26 10.60
C TRP A 25 19.40 -31.14 9.46
N GLY A 26 20.52 -30.42 9.68
CA GLY A 26 21.66 -30.37 8.78
C GLY A 26 22.30 -31.74 8.59
N GLU A 27 22.57 -32.46 9.68
CA GLU A 27 23.10 -33.83 9.64
C GLU A 27 22.16 -34.80 8.92
N LYS A 28 20.85 -34.71 9.20
CA LYS A 28 19.82 -35.49 8.51
C LYS A 28 19.76 -35.18 7.02
N LEU A 29 19.93 -33.91 6.63
CA LEU A 29 19.96 -33.49 5.23
C LEU A 29 21.22 -34.01 4.53
N ASP A 30 22.38 -33.96 5.19
CA ASP A 30 23.64 -34.49 4.63
C ASP A 30 23.63 -36.02 4.50
N ALA A 31 22.93 -36.71 5.39
CA ALA A 31 22.69 -38.16 5.29
C ALA A 31 21.69 -38.55 4.17
N CYS A 32 20.88 -37.60 3.68
CA CYS A 32 19.98 -37.86 2.56
C CYS A 32 20.77 -38.05 1.26
N ARG A 33 20.32 -38.98 0.42
CA ARG A 33 20.90 -39.18 -0.93
C ARG A 33 20.76 -37.88 -1.73
N LYS A 34 21.90 -37.25 -2.04
CA LYS A 34 21.94 -36.06 -2.90
C LYS A 34 21.41 -36.43 -4.29
N VAL A 35 20.21 -35.96 -4.61
CA VAL A 35 19.65 -36.03 -5.96
C VAL A 35 20.23 -34.84 -6.71
N HIS A 36 21.11 -35.10 -7.68
CA HIS A 36 21.50 -34.08 -8.65
C HIS A 36 20.30 -33.83 -9.57
N SER A 37 19.42 -32.93 -9.16
CA SER A 37 18.48 -32.30 -10.08
C SER A 37 19.30 -31.46 -11.06
N LEU A 38 19.11 -31.69 -12.36
CA LEU A 38 19.61 -30.78 -13.39
C LEU A 38 19.13 -29.37 -13.03
N ALA A 39 20.03 -28.40 -13.06
CA ALA A 39 19.65 -27.01 -12.90
C ALA A 39 18.57 -26.72 -13.96
N VAL A 40 17.38 -26.35 -13.48
CA VAL A 40 16.30 -25.96 -14.38
C VAL A 40 16.65 -24.57 -14.87
N ASP A 41 17.25 -24.49 -16.05
CA ASP A 41 17.45 -23.22 -16.76
C ASP A 41 16.08 -22.74 -17.24
N TRP A 42 15.41 -21.97 -16.39
CA TRP A 42 14.15 -21.33 -16.70
C TRP A 42 14.30 -19.82 -16.60
N ALA A 43 14.15 -19.15 -17.74
CA ALA A 43 14.06 -17.69 -17.79
C ALA A 43 12.59 -17.29 -17.89
N PRO A 44 12.06 -16.46 -16.97
CA PRO A 44 10.70 -15.96 -17.07
C PRO A 44 10.52 -15.16 -18.35
N SER A 45 9.48 -15.46 -19.14
CA SER A 45 9.07 -14.60 -20.24
C SER A 45 8.50 -13.30 -19.67
N LEU A 46 9.30 -12.25 -19.64
CA LEU A 46 8.87 -10.94 -19.18
C LEU A 46 7.96 -10.26 -20.22
N PRO A 47 6.93 -9.53 -19.78
CA PRO A 47 6.05 -8.82 -20.68
C PRO A 47 6.83 -7.72 -21.43
N LYS A 48 6.48 -7.48 -22.70
CA LYS A 48 7.12 -6.42 -23.49
C LYS A 48 6.69 -5.04 -22.98
N ARG A 49 7.68 -4.20 -22.66
CA ARG A 49 7.49 -2.82 -22.21
C ARG A 49 6.49 -2.07 -23.09
N ARG A 50 5.64 -1.23 -22.48
CA ARG A 50 4.82 -0.27 -23.21
C ARG A 50 5.71 0.87 -23.74
N SER A 51 5.68 1.12 -25.05
CA SER A 51 6.55 2.10 -25.72
C SER A 51 6.34 3.55 -25.25
N THR A 52 5.14 3.88 -24.77
CA THR A 52 4.80 5.20 -24.25
C THR A 52 4.03 5.05 -22.95
N VAL A 53 4.59 5.62 -21.87
CA VAL A 53 3.92 5.69 -20.57
C VAL A 53 3.19 7.03 -20.49
N LYS A 54 1.85 6.99 -20.38
CA LYS A 54 1.03 8.19 -20.20
C LYS A 54 1.29 8.77 -18.81
N ARG A 55 1.67 10.05 -18.71
CA ARG A 55 1.72 10.77 -17.44
C ARG A 55 0.31 10.83 -16.84
N LEU A 56 0.19 10.48 -15.57
CA LEU A 56 -1.05 10.59 -14.80
C LEU A 56 -0.91 11.72 -13.76
N PRO A 57 -2.02 12.31 -13.28
CA PRO A 57 -1.97 13.32 -12.22
C PRO A 57 -1.40 12.76 -10.91
N ASP A 58 -0.63 13.57 -10.20
CA ASP A 58 -0.19 13.25 -8.84
C ASP A 58 -1.41 13.24 -7.90
N GLN A 59 -1.35 12.50 -6.79
CA GLN A 59 -2.46 12.31 -5.87
C GLN A 59 -2.13 12.87 -4.49
N HIS A 60 -3.03 13.70 -3.96
CA HIS A 60 -3.00 14.08 -2.55
C HIS A 60 -4.08 13.30 -1.80
N VAL A 61 -3.68 12.31 -0.99
CA VAL A 61 -4.59 11.34 -0.38
C VAL A 61 -4.84 11.70 1.07
N ALA A 62 -6.09 11.98 1.42
CA ALA A 62 -6.48 12.35 2.78
C ALA A 62 -7.63 11.48 3.32
N ALA A 63 -7.81 11.44 4.63
CA ALA A 63 -8.94 10.76 5.27
C ALA A 63 -10.28 11.53 5.13
N SER A 64 -10.22 12.84 4.93
CA SER A 64 -11.40 13.71 4.81
C SER A 64 -11.16 14.76 3.74
N LEU A 65 -12.24 15.27 3.14
CA LEU A 65 -12.15 16.31 2.11
C LEU A 65 -11.39 17.54 2.65
N PRO A 66 -10.27 17.94 2.03
CA PRO A 66 -9.56 19.15 2.41
C PRO A 66 -10.46 20.38 2.27
N ARG A 67 -10.23 21.42 3.06
CA ARG A 67 -11.02 22.66 2.99
C ARG A 67 -10.29 23.69 2.12
N GLY A 68 -11.00 24.37 1.22
CA GLY A 68 -10.45 25.48 0.44
C GLY A 68 -10.02 25.12 -0.98
N LYS A 69 -8.98 25.82 -1.51
CA LYS A 69 -8.54 25.73 -2.92
C LYS A 69 -8.08 24.34 -3.35
N GLU A 70 -7.72 23.47 -2.41
CA GLU A 70 -7.30 22.07 -2.64
C GLU A 70 -8.44 21.16 -3.14
N THR A 71 -9.69 21.61 -3.05
CA THR A 71 -10.85 20.92 -3.63
C THR A 71 -11.08 21.24 -5.11
N ARG A 72 -10.32 22.18 -5.68
CA ARG A 72 -10.45 22.52 -7.10
C ARG A 72 -9.73 21.48 -7.95
N PRO A 73 -10.38 20.93 -8.99
CA PRO A 73 -9.75 19.97 -9.88
C PRO A 73 -8.54 20.63 -10.57
N SER A 74 -7.38 20.00 -10.47
CA SER A 74 -6.19 20.35 -11.23
C SER A 74 -5.92 19.26 -12.28
N ARG A 75 -5.39 19.65 -13.44
CA ARG A 75 -4.92 18.66 -14.44
C ARG A 75 -3.67 17.91 -13.97
N THR A 76 -2.90 18.52 -13.07
CA THR A 76 -1.63 17.95 -12.57
C THR A 76 -1.79 17.19 -11.26
N MET A 77 -2.86 17.46 -10.51
CA MET A 77 -3.11 16.85 -9.20
C MET A 77 -4.58 16.48 -9.04
N VAL A 78 -4.84 15.26 -8.58
CA VAL A 78 -6.15 14.76 -8.20
C VAL A 78 -6.24 14.62 -6.68
N THR A 79 -7.40 14.96 -6.11
CA THR A 79 -7.68 14.70 -4.69
C THR A 79 -8.01 13.23 -4.51
N GLY A 80 -7.19 12.53 -3.74
CA GLY A 80 -7.45 11.17 -3.27
C GLY A 80 -8.16 11.20 -1.92
N LEU A 81 -9.16 10.34 -1.74
CA LEU A 81 -9.78 10.13 -0.43
C LEU A 81 -9.80 8.65 -0.07
N TRP A 82 -9.42 8.35 1.17
CA TRP A 82 -9.70 7.05 1.77
C TRP A 82 -11.22 6.85 1.80
N MET A 83 -11.68 5.82 1.10
CA MET A 83 -13.10 5.55 0.94
C MET A 83 -13.68 5.14 2.28
N SER A 84 -14.73 5.83 2.68
CA SER A 84 -15.53 5.51 3.87
C SER A 84 -16.93 6.06 3.67
N MET A 85 -17.89 5.56 4.45
CA MET A 85 -19.27 6.07 4.39
C MET A 85 -19.33 7.57 4.66
N ASN A 86 -18.51 8.07 5.59
CA ASN A 86 -18.42 9.49 5.93
C ASN A 86 -17.83 10.30 4.77
N ALA A 87 -16.73 9.84 4.17
CA ALA A 87 -16.10 10.54 3.06
C ALA A 87 -17.02 10.60 1.83
N VAL A 88 -17.64 9.48 1.43
CA VAL A 88 -18.57 9.44 0.29
C VAL A 88 -19.81 10.32 0.53
N SER A 89 -20.29 10.40 1.78
CA SER A 89 -21.44 11.24 2.11
C SER A 89 -21.10 12.73 2.21
N ALA A 90 -19.85 13.09 2.52
CA ALA A 90 -19.39 14.47 2.62
C ALA A 90 -19.10 15.13 1.26
N VAL A 91 -18.82 14.32 0.22
CA VAL A 91 -18.51 14.82 -1.12
C VAL A 91 -19.79 15.13 -1.90
N SER A 92 -19.89 16.35 -2.46
CA SER A 92 -21.03 16.75 -3.28
C SER A 92 -21.03 16.05 -4.64
N LYS A 93 -22.21 15.94 -5.28
CA LYS A 93 -22.35 15.32 -6.60
C LYS A 93 -21.48 15.97 -7.69
N THR A 94 -21.20 17.28 -7.56
CA THR A 94 -20.34 18.01 -8.51
C THR A 94 -18.86 17.65 -8.35
N VAL A 95 -18.42 17.39 -7.12
CA VAL A 95 -17.01 17.07 -6.82
C VAL A 95 -16.73 15.57 -6.98
N MET A 96 -17.74 14.72 -6.77
CA MET A 96 -17.64 13.26 -6.82
C MET A 96 -16.86 12.69 -8.03
N PRO A 97 -17.07 13.14 -9.28
CA PRO A 97 -16.34 12.62 -10.44
C PRO A 97 -14.84 12.97 -10.44
N HIS A 98 -14.43 13.94 -9.64
CA HIS A 98 -13.06 14.44 -9.56
C HIS A 98 -12.26 13.84 -8.39
N ILE A 99 -12.89 12.98 -7.57
CA ILE A 99 -12.23 12.29 -6.47
C ILE A 99 -11.69 10.95 -6.93
N CYS A 100 -10.42 10.69 -6.60
CA CYS A 100 -9.84 9.36 -6.69
C CYS A 100 -10.11 8.60 -5.38
N TRP A 101 -10.93 7.54 -5.43
CA TRP A 101 -11.33 6.80 -4.23
C TRP A 101 -10.36 5.67 -3.91
N TRP A 102 -9.72 5.73 -2.75
CA TRP A 102 -8.81 4.70 -2.26
C TRP A 102 -9.55 3.71 -1.37
N LEU A 103 -9.69 2.47 -1.84
CA LEU A 103 -10.27 1.38 -1.06
C LEU A 103 -9.33 1.02 0.09
N PRO A 104 -9.81 0.57 1.26
CA PRO A 104 -8.92 0.07 2.29
C PRO A 104 -8.19 -1.20 1.79
N PRO A 105 -6.96 -1.46 2.21
CA PRO A 105 -6.18 -2.62 1.78
C PRO A 105 -6.77 -3.95 2.24
N VAL A 106 -7.54 -3.93 3.34
CA VAL A 106 -8.22 -5.10 3.86
C VAL A 106 -9.71 -4.82 3.89
N ILE A 107 -10.48 -5.65 3.20
CA ILE A 107 -11.94 -5.71 3.32
C ILE A 107 -12.26 -7.12 3.76
N TRP A 108 -13.02 -7.23 4.83
CA TRP A 108 -13.39 -8.49 5.41
C TRP A 108 -14.58 -9.14 4.70
N PRO A 109 -14.65 -10.48 4.61
CA PRO A 109 -15.73 -11.17 3.90
C PRO A 109 -17.14 -10.72 4.33
N GLU A 110 -17.35 -10.52 5.62
CA GLU A 110 -18.62 -10.13 6.23
C GLU A 110 -19.03 -8.69 5.90
N GLU A 111 -18.09 -7.87 5.42
CA GLU A 111 -18.32 -6.48 5.03
C GLU A 111 -18.46 -6.30 3.51
N THR A 112 -18.28 -7.36 2.72
CA THR A 112 -18.24 -7.31 1.25
C THR A 112 -19.48 -6.62 0.68
N ASP A 113 -20.66 -6.97 1.16
CA ASP A 113 -21.94 -6.37 0.70
C ASP A 113 -22.06 -4.89 1.03
N VAL A 114 -21.54 -4.47 2.20
CA VAL A 114 -21.52 -3.07 2.61
C VAL A 114 -20.62 -2.26 1.69
N TRP A 115 -19.43 -2.78 1.38
CA TRP A 115 -18.50 -2.17 0.43
C TRP A 115 -19.05 -2.11 -0.99
N MET A 116 -19.65 -3.20 -1.47
CA MET A 116 -20.28 -3.25 -2.79
C MET A 116 -21.35 -2.15 -2.92
N ARG A 117 -22.23 -2.01 -1.92
CA ARG A 117 -23.25 -0.94 -1.91
C ARG A 117 -22.63 0.46 -1.87
N LEU A 118 -21.57 0.67 -1.08
CA LEU A 118 -20.89 1.96 -0.99
C LEU A 118 -20.21 2.35 -2.31
N ILE A 119 -19.55 1.41 -2.97
CA ILE A 119 -18.91 1.60 -4.28
C ILE A 119 -19.97 1.91 -5.34
N LEU A 120 -21.07 1.15 -5.38
CA LEU A 120 -22.18 1.42 -6.29
C LEU A 120 -22.79 2.80 -6.06
N ARG A 121 -22.91 3.26 -4.80
CA ARG A 121 -23.36 4.61 -4.48
C ARG A 121 -22.42 5.67 -5.05
N ALA A 122 -21.11 5.52 -4.86
CA ALA A 122 -20.11 6.45 -5.40
C ALA A 122 -20.12 6.47 -6.94
N ARG A 123 -20.23 5.30 -7.59
CA ARG A 123 -20.34 5.18 -9.06
C ARG A 123 -21.60 5.84 -9.61
N ARG A 124 -22.76 5.61 -8.99
CA ARG A 124 -24.03 6.27 -9.39
C ARG A 124 -23.98 7.79 -9.22
N ALA A 125 -23.13 8.29 -8.34
CA ALA A 125 -22.88 9.71 -8.17
C ALA A 125 -21.79 10.26 -9.11
N GLY A 126 -21.28 9.45 -10.05
CA GLY A 126 -20.36 9.86 -11.11
C GLY A 126 -18.88 9.53 -10.87
N SER A 127 -18.54 8.80 -9.82
CA SER A 127 -17.14 8.40 -9.57
C SER A 127 -16.65 7.41 -10.61
N THR A 128 -15.50 7.70 -11.23
CA THR A 128 -14.84 6.82 -12.20
C THR A 128 -13.43 6.40 -11.79
N MET A 129 -12.78 7.08 -10.85
CA MET A 129 -11.39 6.81 -10.45
C MET A 129 -11.32 6.04 -9.13
N PHE A 130 -10.71 4.86 -9.15
CA PHE A 130 -10.58 4.00 -7.97
C PHE A 130 -9.17 3.40 -7.84
N VAL A 131 -8.63 3.45 -6.63
CA VAL A 131 -7.39 2.76 -6.24
C VAL A 131 -7.77 1.54 -5.40
N CYS A 132 -7.52 0.35 -5.95
CA CYS A 132 -7.73 -0.93 -5.27
C CYS A 132 -6.45 -1.34 -4.54
N ASN A 133 -6.49 -1.39 -3.21
CA ASN A 133 -5.34 -1.72 -2.37
C ASN A 133 -5.19 -3.23 -2.12
N ALA A 134 -6.01 -4.06 -2.74
CA ALA A 134 -5.77 -5.49 -2.92
C ALA A 134 -6.23 -5.94 -4.31
N PRO A 135 -5.52 -6.86 -5.00
CA PRO A 135 -5.83 -7.21 -6.38
C PRO A 135 -7.27 -7.69 -6.60
N TRP A 136 -7.80 -8.48 -5.68
CA TRP A 136 -9.16 -9.05 -5.76
C TRP A 136 -10.28 -8.00 -5.74
N GLN A 137 -10.01 -6.77 -5.26
CA GLN A 137 -11.02 -5.71 -5.18
C GLN A 137 -11.50 -5.25 -6.56
N HIS A 138 -10.79 -5.56 -7.64
CA HIS A 138 -11.27 -5.35 -9.01
C HIS A 138 -12.64 -6.03 -9.25
N ALA A 139 -12.96 -7.10 -8.52
CA ALA A 139 -14.24 -7.79 -8.59
C ALA A 139 -15.45 -6.93 -8.19
N PHE A 140 -15.26 -5.83 -7.46
CA PHE A 140 -16.35 -4.88 -7.16
C PHE A 140 -16.81 -4.07 -8.38
N PHE A 141 -16.04 -4.09 -9.46
CA PHE A 141 -16.24 -3.22 -10.62
C PHE A 141 -16.68 -3.98 -11.87
N GLN A 142 -17.29 -5.16 -11.71
CA GLN A 142 -17.76 -5.93 -12.85
C GLN A 142 -18.67 -5.07 -13.77
N PRO A 143 -18.55 -5.24 -15.10
CA PRO A 143 -19.29 -4.42 -16.06
C PRO A 143 -20.79 -4.52 -15.84
N GLY A 144 -21.48 -3.38 -15.86
CA GLY A 144 -22.93 -3.30 -15.85
C GLY A 144 -23.39 -2.32 -16.92
N ALA A 145 -24.41 -2.69 -17.69
CA ALA A 145 -24.78 -2.04 -18.95
C ALA A 145 -25.27 -0.56 -18.85
N SER A 146 -25.21 0.07 -17.69
CA SER A 146 -25.75 1.42 -17.46
C SER A 146 -24.87 2.36 -16.64
N LEU A 147 -23.68 1.92 -16.20
CA LEU A 147 -22.75 2.77 -15.45
C LEU A 147 -21.52 3.11 -16.29
N PRO A 148 -20.94 4.31 -16.13
CA PRO A 148 -19.68 4.66 -16.78
C PRO A 148 -18.57 3.67 -16.45
N ASP A 149 -17.66 3.50 -17.39
CA ASP A 149 -16.41 2.78 -17.19
C ASP A 149 -15.58 3.43 -16.08
N VAL A 150 -14.78 2.61 -15.40
CA VAL A 150 -13.95 3.02 -14.28
C VAL A 150 -12.48 2.84 -14.60
N HIS A 151 -11.67 3.77 -14.13
CA HIS A 151 -10.22 3.69 -14.15
C HIS A 151 -9.74 3.04 -12.85
N LEU A 152 -9.25 1.81 -12.96
CA LEU A 152 -8.71 1.06 -11.82
C LEU A 152 -7.20 1.21 -11.76
N THR A 153 -6.71 1.66 -10.61
CA THR A 153 -5.27 1.66 -10.27
C THR A 153 -5.01 0.64 -9.17
N ALA A 154 -4.02 -0.22 -9.34
CA ALA A 154 -3.55 -1.08 -8.26
C ALA A 154 -2.79 -0.20 -7.24
N GLY A 155 -3.26 -0.18 -6.01
CA GLY A 155 -2.73 0.65 -4.94
C GLY A 155 -1.42 0.11 -4.35
N PRO A 156 -0.73 0.91 -3.53
CA PRO A 156 0.60 0.57 -3.02
C PRO A 156 0.60 -0.66 -2.09
N PHE A 157 -0.55 -1.03 -1.51
CA PHE A 157 -0.70 -2.25 -0.69
C PHE A 157 -0.83 -3.55 -1.52
N CYS A 158 -0.95 -3.45 -2.85
CA CYS A 158 -0.83 -4.61 -3.73
C CYS A 158 0.62 -5.14 -3.83
N ASN A 159 1.58 -4.47 -3.19
CA ASN A 159 2.99 -4.87 -3.09
C ASN A 159 3.62 -5.21 -4.45
N VAL A 160 3.40 -4.34 -5.44
CA VAL A 160 3.93 -4.51 -6.80
C VAL A 160 5.43 -4.31 -6.78
N ALA A 161 6.17 -5.40 -6.98
CA ALA A 161 7.62 -5.44 -6.79
C ALA A 161 8.41 -5.83 -8.05
N ASN A 162 7.75 -6.37 -9.07
CA ASN A 162 8.43 -6.88 -10.26
C ASN A 162 7.53 -6.83 -11.51
N PRO A 163 8.09 -6.95 -12.73
CA PRO A 163 7.32 -6.86 -13.97
C PRO A 163 6.23 -7.94 -14.13
N ALA A 164 6.43 -9.13 -13.58
CA ALA A 164 5.44 -10.21 -13.64
C ALA A 164 4.17 -9.85 -12.84
N SER A 165 4.33 -9.24 -11.66
CA SER A 165 3.22 -8.73 -10.86
C SER A 165 2.44 -7.63 -11.59
N VAL A 166 3.14 -6.72 -12.29
CA VAL A 166 2.52 -5.70 -13.14
C VAL A 166 1.71 -6.33 -14.27
N ALA A 167 2.25 -7.37 -14.93
CA ALA A 167 1.54 -8.06 -16.00
C ALA A 167 0.26 -8.76 -15.53
N LEU A 168 0.29 -9.35 -14.34
CA LEU A 168 -0.91 -9.95 -13.75
C LEU A 168 -2.00 -8.88 -13.52
N LEU A 169 -1.64 -7.74 -12.95
CA LEU A 169 -2.58 -6.63 -12.72
C LEU A 169 -3.15 -6.09 -14.03
N ALA A 170 -2.33 -5.93 -15.07
CA ALA A 170 -2.82 -5.52 -16.39
C ALA A 170 -3.86 -6.51 -16.95
N ARG A 171 -3.60 -7.82 -16.81
CA ARG A 171 -4.55 -8.88 -17.21
C ARG A 171 -5.86 -8.86 -16.41
N MET A 172 -5.82 -8.38 -15.16
CA MET A 172 -7.00 -8.20 -14.32
C MET A 172 -7.82 -6.95 -14.65
N GLY A 173 -7.34 -6.11 -15.59
CA GLY A 173 -8.01 -4.89 -16.04
C GLY A 173 -7.56 -3.60 -15.34
N PHE A 174 -6.46 -3.63 -14.59
CA PHE A 174 -5.87 -2.41 -14.03
C PHE A 174 -5.20 -1.56 -15.12
N GLU A 175 -5.39 -0.25 -15.06
CA GLU A 175 -4.83 0.71 -16.02
C GLU A 175 -3.49 1.32 -15.57
N ALA A 176 -3.22 1.27 -14.26
CA ALA A 176 -2.00 1.77 -13.62
C ALA A 176 -1.73 1.00 -12.32
N ALA A 177 -0.52 1.11 -11.79
CA ALA A 177 -0.15 0.49 -10.51
C ALA A 177 0.81 1.36 -9.70
N PHE A 178 0.68 1.36 -8.39
CA PHE A 178 1.71 1.86 -7.49
C PHE A 178 2.76 0.77 -7.25
N ALA A 179 4.04 1.13 -7.33
CA ALA A 179 5.12 0.28 -6.83
C ALA A 179 5.01 0.14 -5.31
N SER A 180 5.45 -1.02 -4.80
CA SER A 180 5.61 -1.24 -3.36
C SER A 180 6.53 -0.18 -2.76
N PRO A 181 6.22 0.43 -1.61
CA PRO A 181 7.11 1.37 -0.93
C PRO A 181 8.31 0.69 -0.24
N GLU A 182 8.43 -0.64 -0.35
CA GLU A 182 9.45 -1.45 0.33
C GLU A 182 10.54 -1.97 -0.63
N LEU A 183 10.69 -1.43 -1.84
CA LEU A 183 11.78 -1.82 -2.75
C LEU A 183 13.10 -1.10 -2.46
N SER A 184 14.18 -1.68 -2.98
CA SER A 184 15.49 -1.02 -3.03
C SER A 184 15.51 0.11 -4.06
N SER A 185 16.49 1.01 -3.98
CA SER A 185 16.69 2.06 -4.98
C SER A 185 16.95 1.50 -6.38
N GLU A 186 17.75 0.43 -6.50
CA GLU A 186 18.01 -0.24 -7.78
C GLU A 186 16.72 -0.77 -8.42
N ASP A 187 15.91 -1.48 -7.64
CA ASP A 187 14.63 -2.02 -8.11
C ASP A 187 13.66 -0.92 -8.52
N TYR A 188 13.62 0.19 -7.77
CA TYR A 188 12.79 1.34 -8.15
C TYR A 188 13.17 1.89 -9.52
N LEU A 189 14.47 2.07 -9.79
CA LEU A 189 14.93 2.71 -11.02
C LEU A 189 14.85 1.79 -12.24
N ASP A 190 14.88 0.47 -12.03
CA ASP A 190 14.78 -0.52 -13.10
C ASP A 190 13.32 -0.90 -13.44
N LEU A 191 12.44 -1.00 -12.45
CA LEU A 191 11.07 -1.52 -12.62
C LEU A 191 10.25 -0.80 -13.72
N PRO A 192 10.20 0.54 -13.82
CA PRO A 192 9.44 1.23 -14.85
C PRO A 192 9.91 0.91 -16.28
N ARG A 193 11.20 0.57 -16.46
CA ARG A 193 11.77 0.23 -17.78
C ARG A 193 11.23 -1.09 -18.31
N LYS A 194 10.75 -1.96 -17.42
CA LYS A 194 10.21 -3.30 -17.73
C LYS A 194 8.69 -3.36 -17.56
N SER A 195 8.05 -2.24 -17.20
CA SER A 195 6.62 -2.18 -16.92
C SER A 195 5.76 -2.07 -18.18
N ILE A 196 4.57 -2.67 -18.14
CA ILE A 196 3.53 -2.52 -19.17
C ILE A 196 2.41 -1.55 -18.76
N LEU A 197 2.34 -1.23 -17.46
CA LEU A 197 1.43 -0.22 -16.93
C LEU A 197 2.20 1.04 -16.53
N PRO A 198 1.59 2.23 -16.61
CA PRO A 198 2.09 3.40 -15.89
C PRO A 198 2.26 3.06 -14.41
N LEU A 199 3.47 3.29 -13.90
CA LEU A 199 3.78 3.08 -12.49
C LEU A 199 3.73 4.40 -11.73
N GLY A 200 3.17 4.37 -10.54
CA GLY A 200 3.23 5.45 -9.57
C GLY A 200 3.93 5.04 -8.29
N MET A 201 4.16 6.00 -7.41
CA MET A 201 4.82 5.74 -6.14
C MET A 201 4.31 6.66 -5.03
N VAL A 202 4.24 6.17 -3.79
CA VAL A 202 3.99 7.00 -2.61
C VAL A 202 5.30 7.68 -2.22
N LEU A 203 5.38 9.01 -2.38
CA LEU A 203 6.60 9.78 -2.09
C LEU A 203 6.74 10.14 -0.62
N SER A 204 5.63 10.45 0.04
CA SER A 204 5.70 10.90 1.43
C SER A 204 4.37 10.74 2.17
N GLY A 205 4.45 10.77 3.49
CA GLY A 205 3.30 10.71 4.39
C GLY A 205 3.40 9.59 5.42
N TYR A 206 2.36 9.44 6.23
CA TYR A 206 2.31 8.36 7.23
C TYR A 206 1.91 7.04 6.57
N TRP A 207 2.90 6.21 6.31
CA TRP A 207 2.68 4.82 5.87
C TRP A 207 2.45 3.92 7.09
N PRO A 208 1.39 3.09 7.14
CA PRO A 208 1.18 2.20 8.27
C PRO A 208 2.24 1.10 8.31
N VAL A 209 2.71 0.77 9.51
CA VAL A 209 3.59 -0.39 9.74
C VAL A 209 2.81 -1.67 10.01
N GLY A 210 1.49 -1.56 10.21
CA GLY A 210 0.63 -2.71 10.44
C GLY A 210 -0.84 -2.39 10.32
N ILE A 211 -1.59 -3.38 9.85
CA ILE A 211 -3.05 -3.36 9.77
C ILE A 211 -3.57 -4.64 10.44
N SER A 212 -4.55 -4.50 11.32
CA SER A 212 -5.08 -5.59 12.12
C SER A 212 -6.61 -5.58 12.13
N ARG A 213 -7.20 -6.77 12.21
CA ARG A 213 -8.62 -6.96 12.52
C ARG A 213 -8.93 -6.80 13.99
N PHE A 214 -7.96 -7.11 14.83
CA PHE A 214 -8.12 -7.07 16.26
C PHE A 214 -8.18 -5.62 16.70
N GLY A 215 -9.15 -5.31 17.56
CA GLY A 215 -9.29 -4.00 18.15
C GLY A 215 -8.06 -3.62 18.97
N LEU A 216 -8.08 -2.39 19.48
CA LEU A 216 -6.93 -1.77 20.12
C LEU A 216 -6.44 -2.46 21.40
N ASN A 217 -7.14 -3.46 21.95
CA ASN A 217 -6.72 -4.34 23.05
C ASN A 217 -5.69 -3.69 24.01
N GLN A 218 -6.14 -2.69 24.78
CA GLN A 218 -5.38 -1.88 25.77
C GLN A 218 -4.61 -0.66 25.24
N VAL A 219 -4.46 -0.49 23.93
CA VAL A 219 -3.96 0.74 23.30
C VAL A 219 -5.11 1.75 23.24
N LYS A 220 -4.84 3.01 23.61
CA LYS A 220 -5.83 4.08 23.43
C LYS A 220 -5.78 4.58 21.98
N PRO A 221 -6.92 4.64 21.26
CA PRO A 221 -6.92 5.18 19.89
C PRO A 221 -6.46 6.63 19.90
N ASN A 222 -5.77 7.05 18.83
CA ASN A 222 -5.29 8.42 18.68
C ASN A 222 -4.44 8.90 19.86
N THR A 223 -3.64 8.01 20.43
CA THR A 223 -2.63 8.37 21.42
C THR A 223 -1.32 7.66 21.10
N PRO A 224 -0.17 8.30 21.38
CA PRO A 224 1.10 7.65 21.20
C PRO A 224 1.30 6.50 22.20
N PHE A 225 1.89 5.42 21.73
CA PHE A 225 2.46 4.33 22.53
C PHE A 225 3.88 4.02 22.04
N PHE A 226 4.66 3.31 22.84
CA PHE A 226 6.10 3.13 22.59
C PHE A 226 6.48 1.65 22.49
N SER A 227 7.37 1.32 21.57
CA SER A 227 8.01 0.01 21.54
C SER A 227 9.00 -0.15 22.70
N PRO A 228 9.44 -1.38 23.02
CA PRO A 228 10.54 -1.61 23.96
C PRO A 228 11.83 -0.86 23.60
N LYS A 229 12.03 -0.52 22.31
CA LYS A 229 13.17 0.26 21.81
C LYS A 229 12.96 1.78 21.91
N GLY A 230 11.86 2.23 22.51
CA GLY A 230 11.53 3.64 22.68
C GLY A 230 11.00 4.33 21.41
N GLU A 231 10.65 3.57 20.38
CA GLU A 231 10.07 4.13 19.16
C GLU A 231 8.58 4.42 19.37
N ALA A 232 8.14 5.61 18.98
CA ALA A 232 6.75 6.02 19.13
C ALA A 232 5.89 5.56 17.94
N PHE A 233 4.67 5.13 18.26
CA PHE A 233 3.63 4.71 17.33
C PHE A 233 2.29 5.27 17.78
N TRP A 234 1.30 5.27 16.90
CA TRP A 234 -0.08 5.55 17.26
C TRP A 234 -1.00 4.68 16.42
N ALA A 235 -2.21 4.46 16.91
CA ALA A 235 -3.16 3.60 16.24
C ALA A 235 -4.54 4.24 16.13
N ARG A 236 -5.24 3.92 15.04
CA ARG A 236 -6.58 4.43 14.73
C ARG A 236 -7.39 3.38 13.99
N ASN A 237 -8.69 3.38 14.23
CA ASN A 237 -9.62 2.57 13.45
C ASN A 237 -10.08 3.32 12.19
N TYR A 238 -10.00 2.64 11.05
CA TYR A 238 -10.66 3.00 9.81
C TYR A 238 -11.61 1.88 9.41
N GLY A 239 -12.92 2.11 9.64
CA GLY A 239 -13.91 1.04 9.58
C GLY A 239 -13.58 -0.06 10.58
N SER A 240 -13.58 -1.30 10.13
CA SER A 240 -13.24 -2.49 10.94
C SER A 240 -11.74 -2.79 11.02
N ASN A 241 -10.89 -1.95 10.41
CA ASN A 241 -9.44 -2.15 10.43
C ASN A 241 -8.78 -1.23 11.46
N LEU A 242 -7.93 -1.80 12.29
CA LEU A 242 -6.98 -1.09 13.12
C LEU A 242 -5.71 -0.82 12.31
N TRP A 243 -5.35 0.45 12.17
CA TRP A 243 -4.12 0.88 11.51
C TRP A 243 -3.13 1.34 12.55
N ILE A 244 -1.89 0.89 12.41
CA ILE A 244 -0.78 1.24 13.29
C ILE A 244 0.23 2.03 12.47
N TYR A 245 0.51 3.24 12.92
CA TYR A 245 1.40 4.17 12.26
C TYR A 245 2.63 4.44 13.11
N PRO A 246 3.82 4.55 12.50
CA PRO A 246 4.98 5.09 13.17
C PRO A 246 4.82 6.59 13.43
N ALA A 247 5.55 7.12 14.40
CA ALA A 247 5.61 8.56 14.70
C ALA A 247 6.49 9.37 13.71
N TRP A 248 6.93 8.74 12.62
CA TRP A 248 7.72 9.38 11.58
C TRP A 248 7.09 9.10 10.21
N PRO A 249 7.05 10.07 9.30
CA PRO A 249 6.55 9.84 7.96
C PRO A 249 7.60 9.14 7.10
N LEU A 250 7.10 8.44 6.07
CA LEU A 250 7.87 8.14 4.87
C LEU A 250 8.20 9.46 4.16
N ASP A 251 9.43 9.60 3.67
CA ASP A 251 9.82 10.67 2.76
C ASP A 251 10.96 10.23 1.84
N ILE A 252 10.60 9.99 0.58
CA ILE A 252 11.51 9.79 -0.55
C ILE A 252 11.32 10.88 -1.61
N SER A 253 10.62 11.98 -1.27
CA SER A 253 10.43 13.10 -2.18
C SER A 253 11.71 13.72 -2.73
N PRO A 254 12.88 13.68 -2.04
CA PRO A 254 14.16 14.11 -2.65
C PRO A 254 14.53 13.34 -3.93
N HIS A 255 14.08 12.09 -4.07
CA HIS A 255 14.35 11.24 -5.24
C HIS A 255 13.30 11.37 -6.35
N LYS A 256 12.34 12.30 -6.24
CA LYS A 256 11.27 12.45 -7.23
C LYS A 256 11.79 12.61 -8.66
N GLN A 257 12.79 13.47 -8.87
CA GLN A 257 13.34 13.70 -10.22
C GLN A 257 14.00 12.44 -10.80
N GLU A 258 14.68 11.67 -9.94
CA GLU A 258 15.33 10.42 -10.31
C GLU A 258 14.30 9.35 -10.72
N LEU A 259 13.21 9.24 -9.95
CA LEU A 259 12.06 8.37 -10.24
C LEU A 259 11.35 8.80 -11.54
N GLU A 260 11.17 10.10 -11.77
CA GLU A 260 10.59 10.60 -13.02
C GLU A 260 11.47 10.26 -14.22
N ALA A 261 12.79 10.43 -14.11
CA ALA A 261 13.75 10.06 -15.13
C ALA A 261 13.77 8.53 -15.39
N ALA A 262 13.55 7.71 -14.35
CA ALA A 262 13.43 6.27 -14.48
C ALA A 262 12.16 5.82 -15.21
N GLY A 263 11.11 6.65 -15.20
CA GLY A 263 9.86 6.41 -15.94
C GLY A 263 8.60 6.31 -15.10
N TYR A 264 8.63 6.70 -13.82
CA TYR A 264 7.41 6.82 -13.02
C TYR A 264 6.50 7.92 -13.57
N ALA A 265 5.20 7.62 -13.62
CA ALA A 265 4.20 8.39 -14.33
C ALA A 265 3.33 9.26 -13.43
N PHE A 266 3.32 9.04 -12.12
CA PHE A 266 2.55 9.80 -11.14
C PHE A 266 3.01 9.46 -9.73
N PHE A 267 2.67 10.32 -8.77
CA PHE A 267 3.06 10.13 -7.37
C PHE A 267 1.91 10.36 -6.42
N ALA A 268 1.97 9.78 -5.22
CA ALA A 268 1.03 10.05 -4.15
C ALA A 268 1.73 10.65 -2.92
N ARG A 269 1.05 11.57 -2.25
CA ARG A 269 1.36 12.01 -0.89
C ARG A 269 0.21 11.63 0.02
N LEU A 270 0.51 10.95 1.12
CA LEU A 270 -0.47 10.59 2.13
C LEU A 270 -0.51 11.68 3.21
N ASP A 271 -1.68 12.26 3.40
CA ASP A 271 -1.98 13.21 4.45
C ASP A 271 -2.83 12.53 5.53
N GLU A 272 -2.33 12.56 6.75
CA GLU A 272 -2.90 11.87 7.89
C GLU A 272 -2.97 12.82 9.08
N ASN A 273 -4.07 12.75 9.83
CA ASN A 273 -4.29 13.58 11.00
C ASN A 273 -3.53 12.99 12.19
N LEU A 274 -2.36 13.55 12.51
CA LEU A 274 -1.61 13.15 13.69
C LEU A 274 -2.43 13.38 14.96
N PRO A 275 -2.32 12.50 15.97
CA PRO A 275 -2.78 12.81 17.32
C PRO A 275 -2.15 14.09 17.86
N ARG A 276 -2.95 14.93 18.54
CA ARG A 276 -2.47 16.18 19.14
C ARG A 276 -1.37 15.98 20.19
N THR A 277 -1.34 14.80 20.80
CA THR A 277 -0.37 14.42 21.84
C THR A 277 0.88 13.75 21.27
N MET A 278 1.03 13.68 19.93
CA MET A 278 2.22 13.10 19.32
C MET A 278 3.48 13.88 19.71
N PRO A 279 4.58 13.18 20.04
CA PRO A 279 5.88 13.82 20.12
C PRO A 279 6.23 14.53 18.80
N PRO A 280 7.05 15.60 18.83
CA PRO A 280 7.57 16.22 17.61
C PRO A 280 8.24 15.18 16.70
N VAL A 281 8.01 15.29 15.40
CA VAL A 281 8.67 14.43 14.41
C VAL A 281 10.17 14.69 14.44
N ARG A 282 10.95 13.66 14.79
CA ARG A 282 12.42 13.76 14.89
C ARG A 282 13.16 13.16 13.70
N ARG A 283 12.49 12.37 12.88
CA ARG A 283 13.07 11.68 11.72
C ARG A 283 12.03 11.48 10.63
N THR A 284 12.50 11.22 9.42
CA THR A 284 11.74 10.60 8.33
C THR A 284 12.34 9.23 8.02
N SER A 285 11.62 8.40 7.26
CA SER A 285 12.14 7.13 6.74
C SER A 285 12.18 7.16 5.23
N ALA A 286 13.28 6.70 4.63
CA ALA A 286 13.37 6.41 3.20
C ALA A 286 13.02 4.94 2.89
N PHE A 287 12.46 4.21 3.85
CA PHE A 287 12.24 2.76 3.77
C PHE A 287 13.54 2.03 3.35
N ASN A 288 13.49 1.24 2.29
CA ASN A 288 14.58 0.42 1.80
C ASN A 288 15.41 1.12 0.72
N TRP A 289 15.20 2.42 0.46
CA TRP A 289 15.97 3.16 -0.55
C TRP A 289 17.50 3.04 -0.32
N ASN A 290 17.92 3.17 0.94
CA ASN A 290 19.32 3.03 1.37
C ASN A 290 19.63 1.63 1.93
N GLY A 291 18.68 0.70 1.91
CA GLY A 291 18.83 -0.64 2.46
C GLY A 291 19.12 -1.66 1.38
N ALA A 292 19.92 -2.67 1.70
CA ALA A 292 19.86 -3.94 0.99
C ALA A 292 18.64 -4.72 1.50
N LEU A 293 17.87 -5.36 0.62
CA LEU A 293 16.91 -6.38 1.05
C LEU A 293 17.71 -7.43 1.84
N LEU A 294 17.35 -7.62 3.12
CA LEU A 294 17.91 -8.66 3.99
C LEU A 294 17.54 -10.05 3.49
#